data_AF-A0A9Q7AH12-F1
#
_entry.id   AF-A0A9Q7AH12-F1
#
_cell.length_a   1.000
_cell.length_b   1.000
_cell.length_c   1.000
_cell.angle_alpha   90.00
_cell.angle_beta   90.00
_cell.angle_gamma   90.00
#
_symmetry.space_group_name_H-M   'P 1'
#
loop_
_entity.id
_entity.type
_entity.pdbx_description
1 polymer ?
#
loop_
_entity_poly.entity_id
_entity_poly.type
_entity_poly.pdbx_seq_one_letter_code
_entity_poly.pdbx_strand_id
1 'polypeptide(L)' 'MRVTVEGGVVTAIDLLRHENGRGEKAEIVVDRVLAAQSLRVDAVSGATGSSKVILKAIERALKKAP' A
#
# COMPACT_ATOMS: atom_id res chain seq x y z
N MET A 1 -7.78 1.76 6.14
CA MET A 1 -6.64 0.92 5.73
C MET A 1 -6.06 0.24 6.95
N ARG A 2 -5.88 -1.07 6.89
CA ARG A 2 -5.25 -1.92 7.89
C ARG A 2 -4.08 -2.61 7.21
N VAL A 3 -2.96 -2.72 7.91
CA VAL A 3 -1.75 -3.39 7.39
C VAL A 3 -1.36 -4.41 8.45
N THR A 4 -1.21 -5.64 8.02
CA THR A 4 -0.75 -6.76 8.83
C THR A 4 0.73 -6.94 8.57
N VAL A 5 1.51 -6.86 9.64
CA VAL A 5 2.96 -7.05 9.60
C VAL A 5 3.26 -8.22 10.53
N GLU A 6 3.90 -9.25 10.00
CA GLU A 6 4.32 -10.43 10.76
C GLU A 6 5.81 -10.63 10.56
N GLY A 7 6.59 -10.73 11.64
CA GLY A 7 8.04 -10.95 11.54
C GLY A 7 8.81 -9.85 10.81
N GLY A 8 8.28 -8.62 10.77
CA GLY A 8 8.90 -7.46 10.09
C GLY A 8 8.59 -7.37 8.59
N VAL A 9 7.76 -8.27 8.05
CA VAL A 9 7.32 -8.25 6.65
C VAL A 9 5.82 -7.97 6.56
N VAL A 10 5.40 -7.29 5.49
CA VAL A 10 3.98 -6.95 5.29
C VAL A 10 3.28 -8.18 4.70
N THR A 11 2.39 -8.80 5.46
CA THR A 11 1.68 -10.02 5.00
C THR A 11 0.33 -9.72 4.38
N ALA A 12 -0.33 -8.65 4.80
CA ALA A 12 -1.60 -8.23 4.21
C ALA A 12 -1.81 -6.72 4.33
N ILE A 13 -2.51 -6.14 3.36
CA ILE A 13 -2.93 -4.74 3.40
C ILE A 13 -4.41 -4.68 3.00
N ASP A 14 -5.26 -4.39 3.97
CA ASP A 14 -6.70 -4.22 3.82
C ASP A 14 -7.05 -2.74 3.66
N LEU A 15 -7.39 -2.31 2.45
CA LEU A 15 -8.01 -1.01 2.24
C LEU A 15 -9.50 -1.05 2.64
N LEU A 16 -9.77 -0.90 3.95
CA LEU A 16 -11.12 -0.84 4.53
C LEU A 16 -12.09 0.14 3.80
N ARG A 17 -11.55 1.19 3.17
CA ARG A 17 -12.27 2.11 2.29
C ARG A 17 -11.32 2.65 1.24
N HIS A 18 -11.57 2.32 -0.02
CA HIS A 18 -10.98 3.00 -1.17
C HIS A 18 -12.09 3.28 -2.17
N GLU A 19 -12.56 4.52 -2.22
CA GLU A 19 -13.55 4.94 -3.20
C GLU A 19 -12.81 5.26 -4.50
N ASN A 20 -12.64 4.24 -5.35
CA ASN A 20 -12.07 4.38 -6.68
C ASN A 20 -13.11 5.07 -7.59
N GLY A 21 -13.19 6.40 -7.55
CA GLY A 21 -14.19 7.14 -8.30
C GLY A 21 -14.00 7.06 -9.84
N ARG A 22 -12.82 7.44 -10.34
CA ARG A 22 -12.51 7.57 -11.79
C ARG A 22 -11.05 7.26 -12.17
N GLY A 23 -10.21 6.84 -11.23
CA GLY A 23 -8.78 6.59 -11.44
C GLY A 23 -8.42 5.11 -11.50
N GLU A 24 -7.23 4.79 -12.01
CA GLU A 24 -6.71 3.42 -11.95
C GLU A 24 -6.60 2.91 -10.51
N LYS A 25 -6.83 1.60 -10.33
CA LYS A 25 -6.83 0.95 -9.02
C LYS A 25 -5.46 1.11 -8.35
N ALA A 26 -5.38 1.99 -7.36
CA ALA A 26 -4.17 2.13 -6.55
C ALA A 26 -3.89 0.86 -5.69
N GLU A 27 -4.87 -0.06 -5.62
CA GLU A 27 -4.71 -1.42 -5.11
C GLU A 27 -3.60 -2.21 -5.83
N ILE A 28 -3.31 -1.94 -7.11
CA ILE A 28 -2.17 -2.58 -7.79
C ILE A 28 -0.83 -2.24 -7.10
N VAL A 29 -0.72 -1.05 -6.49
CA VAL A 29 0.49 -0.69 -5.73
C VAL A 29 0.62 -1.56 -4.50
N VAL A 30 -0.49 -1.92 -3.87
CA VAL A 30 -0.52 -2.80 -2.69
C VAL A 30 -0.01 -4.19 -3.07
N ASP A 31 -0.53 -4.76 -4.15
CA ASP A 31 -0.08 -6.07 -4.64
C ASP A 31 1.41 -6.03 -5.03
N ARG A 32 1.86 -4.94 -5.66
CA ARG A 32 3.29 -4.74 -5.96
C ARG A 32 4.13 -4.64 -4.69
N VAL A 33 3.68 -3.92 -3.66
CA VAL A 33 4.41 -3.83 -2.38
C VAL A 33 4.46 -5.19 -1.70
N LEU A 34 3.35 -5.95 -1.71
CA LEU A 34 3.29 -7.31 -1.15
C LEU A 34 4.20 -8.27 -1.91
N ALA A 35 4.21 -8.21 -3.24
CA ALA A 35 5.06 -9.05 -4.09
C ALA A 35 6.55 -8.68 -3.97
N ALA A 36 6.87 -7.39 -3.96
CA ALA A 36 8.25 -6.90 -3.86
C ALA A 36 8.76 -6.88 -2.41
N GLN A 37 7.87 -7.01 -1.42
CA GLN A 37 8.13 -6.74 0.01
C GLN A 37 8.90 -5.43 0.22
N SER A 38 8.59 -4.42 -0.61
CA SER A 38 9.36 -3.18 -0.67
C SER A 38 8.46 -2.00 -0.97
N LEU A 39 8.78 -0.87 -0.34
CA LEU A 39 8.14 0.42 -0.60
C LEU A 39 8.69 1.10 -1.86
N ARG A 40 9.73 0.52 -2.50
CA ARG A 40 10.32 1.01 -3.76
C ARG A 40 9.58 0.44 -4.98
N VAL A 41 8.25 0.53 -4.99
CA VAL A 41 7.46 0.15 -6.17
C VAL A 41 7.01 1.39 -6.92
N ASP A 42 6.97 1.29 -8.24
CA ASP A 42 6.55 2.41 -9.08
C ASP A 42 5.09 2.75 -8.86
N ALA A 43 4.83 4.05 -8.73
CA ALA A 43 3.47 4.57 -8.67
C ALA A 43 2.74 4.30 -9.99
N VAL A 44 1.45 4.00 -9.89
CA VAL A 44 0.62 3.77 -11.08
C VAL A 44 0.32 5.11 -11.76
N SER A 45 0.58 5.19 -13.07
CA SER A 45 0.24 6.35 -13.89
C SER A 45 -1.27 6.62 -13.81
N GLY A 46 -1.65 7.83 -13.40
CA GLY A 46 -3.05 8.20 -13.17
C GLY A 46 -3.55 7.99 -11.73
N ALA A 47 -2.77 7.34 -10.87
CA ALA A 47 -3.07 7.17 -9.45
C ALA A 47 -1.87 7.57 -8.55
N THR A 48 -1.02 8.48 -9.02
CA THR A 48 0.22 8.89 -8.31
C THR A 48 -0.05 9.41 -6.89
N GLY A 49 -1.12 10.19 -6.70
CA GLY A 49 -1.52 10.68 -5.38
C GLY A 49 -1.88 9.53 -4.44
N SER A 50 -2.78 8.65 -4.88
CA SER A 50 -3.22 7.47 -4.12
C SER A 50 -2.05 6.52 -3.82
N SER A 51 -1.19 6.26 -4.81
CA SER A 51 -0.01 5.41 -4.69
C SER A 51 0.93 5.89 -3.57
N LYS A 52 1.24 7.20 -3.54
CA LYS A 52 2.10 7.79 -2.50
C LYS A 52 1.47 7.72 -1.11
N VAL A 53 0.15 7.93 -1.01
CA VAL A 53 -0.57 7.83 0.27
C VAL A 53 -0.54 6.40 0.80
N ILE A 54 -0.78 5.41 -0.06
CA ILE A 54 -0.69 3.99 0.30
C ILE A 54 0.71 3.65 0.78
N LEU A 55 1.76 4.00 0.02
CA LEU A 55 3.16 3.75 0.41
C LEU A 55 3.51 4.35 1.77
N LYS A 56 3.15 5.63 2.01
CA LYS A 56 3.36 6.27 3.31
C LYS A 56 2.57 5.59 4.43
N ALA A 57 1.37 5.13 4.16
CA ALA A 57 0.55 4.47 5.16
C ALA A 57 1.09 3.07 5.50
N ILE A 58 1.65 2.34 4.53
CA ILE A 58 2.35 1.07 4.76
C ILE A 58 3.64 1.32 5.55
N GLU A 59 4.44 2.34 5.16
CA GLU A 59 5.64 2.72 5.91
C GLU A 59 5.32 3.04 7.38
N ARG A 60 4.25 3.81 7.62
CA ARG A 60 3.80 4.11 8.98
C ARG A 60 3.35 2.87 9.73
N ALA A 61 2.65 1.95 9.07
CA ALA A 61 2.22 0.72 9.70
C ALA A 61 3.40 -0.21 10.03
N LEU A 62 4.40 -0.31 9.15
CA LEU A 62 5.66 -1.00 9.42
C LEU A 62 6.40 -0.40 10.63
N LYS A 63 6.46 0.94 10.72
CA LYS A 63 7.04 1.63 11.89
C LYS A 63 6.22 1.49 13.17
N LYS A 64 4.93 1.20 13.07
CA LYS A 64 4.00 1.09 14.20
C LYS A 64 3.76 -0.36 14.62
N ALA A 65 4.15 -1.32 13.77
CA ALA A 65 4.20 -2.72 14.09
C ALA A 65 5.29 -2.93 15.16
N PRO A 66 4.96 -3.59 16.28
CA PRO A 66 5.90 -3.83 17.37
C PRO A 66 7.00 -4.82 17.00
#